data_AF-A0A063ZFV9-F1
#
_entry.id   AF-A0A063ZFV9-F1
#
_cell.length_a   1.000
_cell.length_b   1.000
_cell.length_c   1.000
_cell.angle_alpha   90.00
_cell.angle_beta   90.00
_cell.angle_gamma   90.00
#
_symmetry.space_group_name_H-M   'P 1'
#
loop_
_entity.id
_entity.type
_entity.pdbx_description
1 polymer ?
#
loop_
_entity_poly.entity_id
_entity_poly.type
_entity_poly.pdbx_seq_one_letter_code
_entity_poly.pdbx_strand_id
1 'polypeptide(L)'
;MMKETSTVLKAFITLSFIALLAFTCGCTGQGQATDSGTTVVTDMAGREVVVPKNIDSIVTIGSVPVQNSFMFIMGKGDKIANNLPDSFIKQGKWKYQ
;
A
#
# COMPACT_ATOMS: atom_id res chain seq x y z
N MET A 1 -26.31 24.09 -50.80
CA MET A 1 -25.41 24.48 -49.68
C MET A 1 -25.84 23.82 -48.35
N MET A 2 -26.17 22.51 -48.36
CA MET A 2 -26.57 21.74 -47.16
C MET A 2 -25.80 20.41 -47.03
N LYS A 3 -25.09 19.99 -48.08
CA LYS A 3 -24.41 18.70 -48.15
C LYS A 3 -23.07 18.74 -47.42
N GLU A 4 -22.33 19.84 -47.54
CA GLU A 4 -21.03 20.04 -46.89
C GLU A 4 -21.12 20.14 -45.36
N THR A 5 -22.12 20.85 -44.83
CA THR A 5 -22.35 20.94 -43.38
C THR A 5 -22.67 19.58 -42.76
N SER A 6 -23.32 18.67 -43.50
CA SER A 6 -23.60 17.30 -43.03
C SER A 6 -22.34 16.42 -42.99
N THR A 7 -21.38 16.65 -43.90
CA THR A 7 -20.13 15.89 -43.98
C THR A 7 -19.17 16.32 -42.88
N VAL A 8 -19.08 17.62 -42.63
CA VAL A 8 -18.27 18.19 -41.54
C VAL A 8 -18.83 17.74 -40.17
N LEU A 9 -20.15 17.78 -39.99
CA LEU A 9 -20.79 17.30 -38.75
C LEU A 9 -20.54 15.80 -38.51
N LYS A 10 -20.63 14.97 -39.56
CA LYS A 10 -20.31 13.53 -39.46
C LYS A 10 -18.83 13.33 -39.10
N ALA A 11 -17.92 14.06 -39.72
CA ALA A 11 -16.49 13.98 -39.42
C ALA A 11 -16.18 14.35 -37.96
N PHE A 12 -16.82 15.40 -37.42
CA PHE A 12 -16.68 15.77 -36.00
C PHE A 12 -17.22 14.69 -35.06
N ILE A 13 -18.37 14.09 -35.37
CA ILE A 13 -18.94 13.00 -34.57
C ILE A 13 -18.02 11.77 -34.59
N THR A 14 -17.50 11.40 -35.76
CA THR A 14 -16.58 10.26 -35.90
C THR A 14 -15.27 10.51 -35.15
N LEU A 15 -14.72 11.71 -35.23
CA LEU A 15 -13.47 12.06 -34.54
C LEU A 15 -13.65 12.08 -33.01
N SER A 16 -14.80 12.56 -32.53
CA SER A 16 -15.17 12.53 -31.11
C SER A 16 -15.34 11.11 -30.58
N PHE A 17 -15.96 10.21 -31.36
CA PHE A 17 -16.08 8.79 -31.02
C PHE A 17 -14.73 8.07 -30.94
N ILE A 18 -13.79 8.38 -31.85
CA ILE A 18 -12.43 7.81 -31.82
C ILE A 18 -11.65 8.29 -30.60
N ALA A 19 -11.76 9.57 -30.25
CA ALA A 19 -11.12 10.13 -29.05
C ALA A 19 -11.68 9.50 -27.76
N LEU A 20 -12.98 9.21 -27.71
CA LEU A 20 -13.63 8.55 -26.58
C LEU A 20 -13.17 7.09 -26.42
N LEU A 21 -12.97 6.37 -27.53
CA LEU A 21 -12.45 4.99 -27.52
C LEU A 21 -10.97 4.92 -27.12
N ALA A 22 -10.17 5.93 -27.45
CA ALA A 22 -8.78 6.01 -27.01
C ALA A 22 -8.65 6.27 -25.50
N PHE A 23 -9.62 6.99 -24.90
CA PHE A 23 -9.60 7.32 -23.46
C PHE A 23 -9.98 6.11 -22.58
N THR A 24 -10.76 5.15 -23.09
CA THR A 24 -11.17 3.94 -22.33
C THR A 24 -10.13 2.80 -22.36
N CYS A 25 -9.14 2.86 -23.25
CA CYS A 25 -8.05 1.89 -23.32
C CYS A 25 -6.87 2.23 -22.38
N GLY A 26 -6.90 3.40 -21.72
CA GLY A 26 -5.82 3.90 -20.86
C GLY A 26 -5.81 3.36 -19.41
N CYS A 27 -6.76 2.53 -19.01
CA CYS A 27 -6.86 2.01 -17.65
C CYS A 27 -6.89 0.49 -17.63
N THR A 28 -5.74 -0.16 -17.78
CA THR A 28 -5.48 -1.48 -17.16
C THR A 28 -3.98 -1.76 -17.14
N GLY A 29 -3.22 -0.84 -16.54
CA GLY A 29 -1.98 -1.19 -15.85
C GLY A 29 -2.27 -1.90 -14.53
N GLN A 30 -3.15 -2.90 -14.52
CA GLN A 30 -3.24 -3.82 -13.39
C GLN A 30 -2.17 -4.88 -13.63
N GLY A 31 -0.95 -4.56 -13.20
CA GLY A 31 0.04 -5.57 -12.91
C GLY A 31 -0.62 -6.56 -11.96
N GLN A 32 -0.95 -7.73 -12.51
CA GLN A 32 -1.48 -8.85 -11.75
C GLN A 32 -0.40 -9.17 -10.72
N ALA A 33 -0.63 -8.75 -9.47
CA ALA A 33 0.30 -9.00 -8.38
C ALA A 33 0.39 -10.52 -8.22
N THR A 34 1.42 -11.09 -8.82
CA THR A 34 1.84 -12.45 -8.52
C THR A 34 2.16 -12.44 -7.03
N ASP A 35 1.50 -13.32 -6.28
CA ASP A 35 1.70 -13.49 -4.85
C ASP A 35 3.12 -14.01 -4.63
N SER A 36 4.09 -13.10 -4.61
CA SER A 36 5.53 -13.36 -4.65
C SER A 36 6.06 -14.01 -3.38
N GLY A 37 5.20 -14.40 -2.43
CA GLY A 37 5.59 -14.90 -1.11
C GLY A 37 6.32 -13.87 -0.24
N THR A 38 6.65 -12.71 -0.79
CA THR A 38 7.38 -11.62 -0.16
C THR A 38 6.95 -10.26 -0.71
N THR A 39 6.99 -9.23 0.12
CA THR A 39 6.76 -7.83 -0.24
C THR A 39 8.06 -7.06 -0.07
N VAL A 40 8.44 -6.23 -1.04
CA VAL A 40 9.60 -5.32 -0.91
C VAL A 40 9.10 -3.96 -0.42
N VAL A 41 9.72 -3.44 0.63
CA VAL A 41 9.43 -2.11 1.19
C VAL A 41 10.71 -1.28 1.26
N THR A 42 10.60 0.03 1.04
CA THR A 42 11.71 0.96 1.29
C THR A 42 11.63 1.44 2.74
N ASP A 43 12.70 1.25 3.50
CA ASP A 43 12.76 1.71 4.88
C ASP A 43 13.12 3.20 5.00
N MET A 44 13.14 3.70 6.24
CA MET A 44 13.46 5.11 6.52
C MET A 44 14.91 5.50 6.24
N ALA A 45 15.81 4.53 6.04
CA ALA A 45 17.19 4.74 5.61
C ALA A 45 17.37 4.63 4.08
N GLY A 46 16.27 4.44 3.33
CA GLY A 46 16.28 4.29 1.87
C GLY A 46 16.69 2.91 1.39
N ARG A 47 16.74 1.89 2.26
CA ARG A 47 17.11 0.53 1.87
C ARG A 47 15.87 -0.24 1.40
N GLU A 48 16.04 -1.11 0.42
CA GLU A 48 15.01 -2.09 0.07
C GLU A 48 15.07 -3.27 1.04
N VAL A 49 13.93 -3.58 1.65
CA VAL A 49 13.78 -4.64 2.64
C VAL A 49 12.74 -5.64 2.14
N VAL A 50 13.13 -6.91 2.05
CA VAL A 50 12.24 -8.01 1.68
C VAL A 50 11.52 -8.51 2.93
N VAL A 51 10.20 -8.41 2.95
CA VAL A 51 9.32 -8.85 4.03
C VAL A 51 8.59 -10.11 3.60
N PRO A 52 8.68 -11.24 4.33
CA PRO A 52 7.97 -12.45 3.96
C PRO A 52 6.46 -12.29 4.16
N LYS A 53 5.67 -13.01 3.37
CA LYS A 53 4.20 -13.02 3.46
C LYS A 53 3.72 -13.48 4.84
N ASN A 54 4.40 -14.46 5.42
CA ASN A 54 4.11 -14.99 6.74
C ASN A 54 5.16 -14.48 7.73
N ILE A 55 4.70 -13.78 8.77
CA ILE A 55 5.53 -13.30 9.88
C ILE A 55 5.32 -14.22 11.07
N ASP A 56 6.36 -14.85 11.58
CA ASP A 56 6.26 -15.73 12.77
C ASP A 56 6.60 -15.00 14.06
N SER A 57 7.53 -14.04 13.99
CA SER A 57 7.99 -13.26 15.15
C SER A 57 8.35 -11.83 14.77
N ILE A 58 8.22 -10.94 15.74
CA ILE A 58 8.44 -9.49 15.60
C ILE A 58 9.27 -9.04 16.80
N VAL A 59 10.33 -8.25 16.53
CA VAL A 59 11.10 -7.57 17.57
C VAL A 59 11.00 -6.07 17.34
N THR A 60 10.64 -5.33 18.39
CA THR A 60 10.61 -3.86 18.37
C THR A 60 11.80 -3.29 19.14
N ILE A 61 12.39 -2.20 18.64
CA ILE A 61 13.62 -1.60 19.18
C ILE A 61 13.45 -0.08 19.31
N GLY A 62 13.92 0.49 20.42
CA GLY A 62 13.83 1.92 20.72
C GLY A 62 12.59 2.23 21.54
N SER A 63 11.62 2.97 20.98
CA SER A 63 10.34 3.28 21.62
C SER A 63 9.40 2.06 21.67
N VAL A 64 9.84 0.99 22.32
CA VAL A 64 9.20 -0.34 22.35
C VAL A 64 7.72 -0.28 22.70
N PRO A 65 7.26 0.43 23.76
CA PRO A 65 5.82 0.46 24.09
C PRO A 65 4.98 1.04 22.96
N VAL A 66 5.42 2.14 22.35
CA VAL A 66 4.71 2.83 21.26
C VAL A 66 4.65 1.94 20.01
N GLN A 67 5.74 1.26 19.68
CA GLN A 67 5.77 0.35 18.53
C GLN A 67 4.88 -0.87 18.74
N ASN A 68 4.84 -1.42 19.97
CA ASN A 68 3.99 -2.55 20.33
C ASN A 68 2.50 -2.21 20.22
N SER A 69 2.08 -0.97 20.51
CA SER A 69 0.68 -0.53 20.35
C SER A 69 0.14 -0.76 18.93
N PHE A 70 0.97 -0.56 17.90
CA PHE A 70 0.56 -0.85 16.51
C PHE A 70 0.34 -2.35 16.29
N MET A 71 1.20 -3.20 16.85
CA MET A 71 1.04 -4.66 16.73
C MET A 71 -0.24 -5.14 17.45
N PHE A 72 -0.56 -4.55 18.60
CA PHE A 72 -1.80 -4.85 19.31
C PHE A 72 -3.04 -4.43 18.52
N ILE A 73 -3.07 -3.23 17.95
CA ILE A 73 -4.20 -2.74 17.13
C ILE A 73 -4.38 -3.61 15.87
N MET A 74 -3.30 -4.10 15.27
CA MET A 74 -3.36 -5.02 14.13
C MET A 74 -3.69 -6.47 14.51
N GLY A 75 -3.89 -6.78 15.80
CA GLY A 75 -4.16 -8.13 16.27
C GLY A 75 -2.98 -9.09 16.06
N LYS A 76 -1.75 -8.59 16.14
CA LYS A 76 -0.48 -9.34 16.00
C LYS A 76 0.41 -9.25 17.23
N GLY A 77 -0.15 -8.89 18.38
CA GLY A 77 0.58 -8.81 19.66
C GLY A 77 1.17 -10.16 20.10
N ASP A 78 0.56 -11.27 19.69
CA ASP A 78 1.02 -12.64 19.93
C ASP A 78 2.35 -12.98 19.23
N LYS A 79 2.74 -12.18 18.22
CA LYS A 79 3.98 -12.38 17.47
C LYS A 79 5.16 -11.62 18.04
N ILE A 80 4.97 -10.78 19.07
CA ILE A 80 6.06 -10.02 19.68
C ILE A 80 6.97 -10.99 20.45
N ALA A 81 8.24 -11.06 20.06
CA ALA A 81 9.22 -12.01 20.60
C ALA A 81 10.11 -11.42 21.71
N ASN A 82 10.08 -10.09 21.92
CA ASN A 82 10.84 -9.43 22.98
C ASN A 82 9.94 -8.83 24.07
N ASN A 83 10.45 -8.80 25.31
CA ASN A 83 9.76 -8.15 26.41
C ASN A 83 9.93 -6.62 26.37
N LEU A 84 9.16 -5.91 27.18
CA LEU A 84 9.36 -4.49 27.45
C LEU A 84 10.74 -4.26 28.10
N PRO A 85 11.39 -3.10 27.88
CA PRO A 85 12.61 -2.75 28.58
C PRO A 85 12.40 -2.75 30.09
N ASP A 86 13.35 -3.31 30.85
CA ASP A 86 13.30 -3.37 32.32
C ASP A 86 13.05 -2.00 32.96
N SER A 87 13.67 -0.96 32.40
CA SER A 87 13.50 0.42 32.86
C SER A 87 12.04 0.89 32.78
N PHE A 88 11.27 0.40 31.82
CA PHE A 88 9.86 0.73 31.62
C PHE A 88 8.96 -0.12 32.53
N ILE A 89 9.26 -1.42 32.67
CA ILE A 89 8.55 -2.32 33.59
C ILE A 89 8.65 -1.80 35.02
N LYS A 90 9.87 -1.46 35.48
CA LYS A 90 10.14 -0.96 36.84
C LYS A 90 9.41 0.34 37.17
N GLN A 91 9.08 1.16 36.17
CA GLN A 91 8.31 2.40 36.35
C GLN A 91 6.80 2.15 36.53
N GLY A 92 6.31 0.92 36.32
CA GLY A 92 4.88 0.61 36.43
C GLY A 92 4.00 1.27 35.35
N LYS A 93 4.61 1.84 34.30
CA LYS A 93 3.91 2.52 33.19
C LYS A 93 3.49 1.57 32.07
N TRP A 94 3.84 0.29 32.17
CA TRP A 94 3.50 -0.75 31.20
C TRP A 94 2.00 -0.85 30.88
N LYS A 95 1.14 -0.46 31.82
CA LYS A 95 -0.33 -0.47 31.66
C LYS A 95 -0.88 0.60 30.71
N TYR A 96 -0.05 1.53 30.26
CA TYR A 96 -0.44 2.63 29.36
C TYR A 96 0.05 2.44 27.92
N GLN A 97 0.58 1.26 27.58
CA GLN A 97 0.95 0.90 26.21
C GLN A 97 -0.29 0.55 25.37
#